data_AF-A0A0V1C5L5-F1
#
_entry.id   AF-A0A0V1C5L5-F1
#
_cell.length_a   1.000
_cell.length_b   1.000
_cell.length_c   1.000
_cell.angle_alpha   90.00
_cell.angle_beta   90.00
_cell.angle_gamma   90.00
#
_symmetry.space_group_name_H-M   'P 1'
#
loop_
_entity.id
_entity.type
_entity.pdbx_description
1 polymer ?
#
loop_
_entity_poly.entity_id
_entity_poly.type
_entity_poly.pdbx_seq_one_letter_code
_entity_poly.pdbx_strand_id
1 'polypeptide(L)'
;LATNADSAAWIVHTVPGFPAAKTGYSWPLAENARGHLLICLTILESQINAIAASLLLVQPLIHYNDIPKTETAGMPYFNKLAEGKISTLPPFTSRQTIRTQSGAAPVTVHIYSKSESSKYGEHELSFICYFWSKSTGSQRHIRLIKSPAAINDHNTNLEADITNWAVSDPGNIFCHIDKPYFKNQTREPAMAICIDNINIFTRFDTIAAQLEDCPK
;
A
#
# COMPACT_ATOMS: atom_id res chain seq x y z
N LEU A 1 5.15 -27.26 -5.92
CA LEU A 1 6.46 -26.62 -6.18
C LEU A 1 6.58 -25.39 -5.28
N ALA A 2 7.25 -25.57 -4.15
CA ALA A 2 7.90 -24.49 -3.40
C ALA A 2 9.30 -25.03 -3.12
N THR A 3 10.32 -24.45 -3.77
CA THR A 3 11.72 -24.89 -3.66
C THR A 3 12.52 -24.06 -2.66
N ASN A 4 11.87 -23.12 -1.96
CA ASN A 4 12.43 -22.42 -0.80
C ASN A 4 11.60 -22.83 0.43
N ALA A 5 12.25 -23.40 1.43
CA ALA A 5 11.60 -23.93 2.64
C ALA A 5 11.21 -22.83 3.66
N ASP A 6 11.54 -21.56 3.40
CA ASP A 6 11.19 -20.39 4.21
C ASP A 6 10.93 -19.22 3.23
N SER A 7 9.75 -19.21 2.62
CA SER A 7 9.36 -18.14 1.69
C SER A 7 7.86 -17.95 1.65
N ALA A 8 7.43 -16.69 1.67
CA ALA A 8 6.05 -16.27 1.51
C ALA A 8 5.93 -15.21 0.41
N ALA A 9 4.73 -15.08 -0.14
CA ALA A 9 4.37 -14.01 -1.06
C ALA A 9 3.42 -13.04 -0.36
N TRP A 10 3.71 -11.75 -0.43
CA TRP A 10 2.80 -10.69 0.00
C TRP A 10 2.35 -9.89 -1.22
N ILE A 11 1.05 -9.92 -1.50
CA ILE A 11 0.42 -9.26 -2.64
C ILE A 11 -0.47 -8.14 -2.13
N VAL A 12 -0.32 -6.95 -2.71
CA VAL A 12 -1.15 -5.78 -2.42
C VAL A 12 -1.68 -5.25 -3.73
N HIS A 13 -2.98 -4.95 -3.80
CA HIS A 13 -3.60 -4.45 -5.02
C HIS A 13 -4.85 -3.62 -4.76
N THR A 14 -5.32 -2.94 -5.80
CA THR A 14 -6.56 -2.15 -5.77
C THR A 14 -7.78 -2.86 -6.37
N VAL A 15 -7.59 -4.03 -6.98
CA VAL A 15 -8.66 -4.80 -7.67
C VAL A 15 -9.74 -5.27 -6.67
N PRO A 16 -10.98 -4.75 -6.73
CA PRO A 16 -12.05 -5.16 -5.81
C PRO A 16 -12.45 -6.61 -5.99
N GLY A 17 -12.63 -7.33 -4.87
CA GLY A 17 -13.09 -8.72 -4.87
C GLY A 17 -12.09 -9.75 -5.43
N PHE A 18 -10.87 -9.33 -5.77
CA PHE A 18 -9.79 -10.21 -6.19
C PHE A 18 -8.82 -10.48 -5.02
N PRO A 19 -8.19 -11.67 -4.94
CA PRO A 19 -8.73 -12.90 -5.49
C PRO A 19 -10.06 -13.25 -4.79
N ALA A 20 -10.93 -13.95 -5.50
CA ALA A 20 -12.17 -14.42 -4.90
C ALA A 20 -11.85 -15.53 -3.88
N ALA A 21 -12.22 -15.30 -2.62
CA ALA A 21 -11.90 -16.19 -1.51
C ALA A 21 -12.35 -17.62 -1.80
N LYS A 22 -11.47 -18.60 -1.57
CA LYS A 22 -11.68 -20.05 -1.81
C LYS A 22 -11.86 -20.49 -3.27
N THR A 23 -12.09 -19.57 -4.21
CA THR A 23 -12.35 -19.89 -5.63
C THR A 23 -11.15 -19.63 -6.54
N GLY A 24 -10.05 -19.10 -6.00
CA GLY A 24 -8.78 -18.94 -6.70
C GLY A 24 -8.59 -17.59 -7.39
N TYR A 25 -7.56 -17.52 -8.23
CA TYR A 25 -7.09 -16.30 -8.92
C TYR A 25 -7.85 -16.07 -10.24
N SER A 26 -9.15 -15.77 -10.16
CA SER A 26 -9.95 -15.38 -11.33
C SER A 26 -10.05 -13.86 -11.44
N TRP A 27 -9.58 -13.30 -12.55
CA TRP A 27 -9.64 -11.86 -12.81
C TRP A 27 -11.09 -11.40 -13.07
N PRO A 28 -11.61 -10.37 -12.38
CA PRO A 28 -12.96 -9.87 -12.63
C PRO A 28 -13.01 -9.06 -13.95
N LEU A 29 -13.79 -9.51 -14.93
CA LEU A 29 -13.89 -8.84 -16.25
C LEU A 29 -14.33 -7.37 -16.17
N ALA A 30 -15.12 -7.00 -15.15
CA ALA A 30 -15.56 -5.62 -14.94
C ALA A 30 -14.39 -4.65 -14.65
N GLU A 31 -13.27 -5.17 -14.15
CA GLU A 31 -12.09 -4.38 -13.77
C GLU A 31 -11.17 -4.09 -14.97
N ASN A 32 -11.46 -4.62 -16.17
CA ASN A 32 -10.72 -4.30 -17.40
C ASN A 32 -10.82 -2.83 -17.81
N ALA A 33 -11.88 -2.14 -17.40
CA ALA A 33 -12.11 -0.74 -17.76
C ALA A 33 -11.43 0.24 -16.79
N ARG A 34 -10.72 -0.24 -15.76
CA ARG A 34 -10.22 0.55 -14.65
C ARG A 34 -8.71 0.43 -14.49
N GLY A 35 -8.09 1.49 -13.98
CA GLY A 35 -6.67 1.51 -13.65
C GLY A 35 -6.42 0.79 -12.32
N HIS A 36 -5.51 -0.18 -12.33
CA HIS A 36 -5.13 -0.96 -11.15
C HIS A 36 -3.63 -0.98 -10.93
N LEU A 37 -3.25 -1.12 -9.66
CA LEU A 37 -1.88 -1.37 -9.24
C LEU A 37 -1.84 -2.71 -8.51
N LEU A 38 -0.86 -3.54 -8.85
CA LEU A 38 -0.57 -4.80 -8.18
C LEU A 38 0.90 -4.82 -7.82
N ILE A 39 1.20 -5.12 -6.56
CA ILE A 39 2.55 -5.29 -6.03
C ILE A 39 2.64 -6.69 -5.46
N CYS A 40 3.62 -7.47 -5.92
CA CYS A 40 3.90 -8.81 -5.41
C CYS A 40 5.34 -8.83 -4.87
N LEU A 41 5.49 -9.20 -3.60
CA LEU A 41 6.76 -9.25 -2.90
C LEU A 41 7.01 -10.68 -2.42
N THR A 42 8.14 -11.26 -2.81
CA THR A 42 8.66 -12.47 -2.16
C THR A 42 9.40 -12.07 -0.89
N ILE A 43 9.04 -12.66 0.25
CA ILE A 43 9.57 -12.33 1.57
C ILE A 43 9.87 -13.62 2.35
N LEU A 44 10.69 -13.51 3.40
CA LEU A 44 10.86 -14.58 4.38
C LEU A 44 9.63 -14.70 5.28
N GLU A 45 9.29 -15.91 5.74
CA GLU A 45 8.12 -16.13 6.63
C GLU A 45 8.28 -15.41 7.97
N SER A 46 9.52 -15.27 8.44
CA SER A 46 9.87 -14.49 9.64
C SER A 46 9.38 -13.04 9.61
N GLN A 47 9.12 -12.47 8.42
CA GLN A 47 8.63 -11.10 8.26
C GLN A 47 7.11 -10.98 8.29
N ILE A 48 6.37 -12.10 8.22
CA ILE A 48 4.90 -12.11 8.24
C ILE A 48 4.36 -11.45 9.52
N ASN A 49 4.98 -11.73 10.67
CA ASN A 49 4.53 -11.17 11.94
C ASN A 49 4.72 -9.64 12.01
N ALA A 50 5.73 -9.08 11.33
CA ALA A 50 5.92 -7.63 11.22
C ALA A 50 4.84 -6.99 10.34
N ILE A 51 4.51 -7.62 9.21
CA ILE A 51 3.40 -7.18 8.33
C ILE A 51 2.07 -7.24 9.11
N ALA A 52 1.84 -8.32 9.85
CA ALA A 52 0.64 -8.48 10.66
C ALA A 52 0.51 -7.41 11.75
N ALA A 53 1.61 -6.94 12.34
CA ALA A 53 1.59 -5.84 13.30
C ALA A 53 1.07 -4.53 12.67
N SER A 54 1.48 -4.24 11.43
CA SER A 54 0.97 -3.11 10.65
C SER A 54 -0.51 -3.29 10.29
N LEU A 55 -0.91 -4.48 9.83
CA LEU A 55 -2.30 -4.78 9.48
C LEU A 55 -3.23 -4.69 10.69
N LEU A 56 -2.80 -5.15 11.86
CA LEU A 56 -3.60 -5.09 13.10
C LEU A 56 -4.05 -3.66 13.46
N LEU A 57 -3.26 -2.65 13.10
CA LEU A 57 -3.60 -1.24 13.34
C LEU A 57 -4.66 -0.71 12.38
N VAL A 58 -4.65 -1.16 11.12
CA VAL A 58 -5.61 -0.69 10.11
C VAL A 58 -6.92 -1.48 10.10
N GLN A 59 -7.01 -2.52 10.93
CA GLN A 59 -8.23 -3.33 11.16
C GLN A 59 -8.86 -3.84 9.85
N PRO A 60 -8.11 -4.60 9.02
CA PRO A 60 -8.64 -5.11 7.76
C PRO A 60 -9.68 -6.21 8.00
N LEU A 61 -10.56 -6.39 7.03
CA LEU A 61 -11.47 -7.54 6.99
C LEU A 61 -10.72 -8.77 6.44
N ILE A 62 -10.71 -9.86 7.21
CA ILE A 62 -10.11 -11.13 6.79
C ILE A 62 -11.19 -12.02 6.18
N HIS A 63 -11.14 -12.22 4.87
CA HIS A 63 -12.12 -13.05 4.16
C HIS A 63 -11.84 -14.56 4.29
N TYR A 64 -10.57 -14.95 4.36
CA TYR A 64 -10.14 -16.33 4.40
C TYR A 64 -8.75 -16.44 5.00
N ASN A 65 -8.52 -17.47 5.81
CA ASN A 65 -7.23 -17.80 6.40
C ASN A 65 -7.13 -19.32 6.55
N ASP A 66 -6.16 -19.92 5.88
CA ASP A 66 -5.84 -21.35 5.93
C ASP A 66 -4.40 -21.64 6.35
N ILE A 67 -3.73 -20.66 6.97
CA ILE A 67 -2.37 -20.84 7.49
C ILE A 67 -2.43 -21.74 8.74
N PRO A 68 -1.69 -22.86 8.76
CA PRO A 68 -1.66 -23.76 9.92
C PRO A 68 -1.17 -23.08 11.19
N LYS A 69 -1.82 -23.36 12.33
CA LYS A 69 -1.43 -22.81 13.65
C LYS A 69 0.02 -23.16 14.05
N THR A 70 0.57 -24.25 13.54
CA THR A 70 1.95 -24.66 13.77
C THR A 70 2.95 -23.68 13.15
N GLU A 71 2.62 -23.11 11.98
CA GLU A 71 3.46 -22.11 11.31
C GLU A 71 3.36 -20.75 12.01
N THR A 72 2.21 -20.44 12.59
CA THR A 72 1.96 -19.15 13.25
C THR A 72 2.22 -19.16 14.76
N ALA A 73 2.73 -20.26 15.31
CA ALA A 73 2.98 -20.39 16.75
C ALA A 73 3.89 -19.28 17.31
N GLY A 74 4.89 -18.86 16.52
CA GLY A 74 5.80 -17.75 16.85
C GLY A 74 5.32 -16.36 16.42
N MET A 75 4.10 -16.21 15.91
CA MET A 75 3.60 -14.99 15.27
C MET A 75 2.44 -14.36 16.07
N PRO A 76 2.72 -13.70 17.21
CA PRO A 76 1.67 -13.18 18.10
C PRO A 76 0.79 -12.10 17.47
N TYR A 77 1.32 -11.25 16.58
CA TYR A 77 0.51 -10.22 15.91
C TYR A 77 -0.37 -10.85 14.84
N PHE A 78 0.16 -11.84 14.11
CA PHE A 78 -0.64 -12.60 13.16
C PHE A 78 -1.81 -13.31 13.86
N ASN A 79 -1.56 -13.98 14.98
CA ASN A 79 -2.61 -14.68 15.73
C ASN A 79 -3.69 -13.71 16.22
N LYS A 80 -3.31 -12.53 16.72
CA LYS A 80 -4.28 -11.46 17.08
C LYS A 80 -5.10 -11.01 15.88
N LEU A 81 -4.46 -10.79 14.74
CA LEU A 81 -5.10 -10.37 13.50
C LEU A 81 -6.12 -11.44 13.04
N ALA A 82 -5.69 -12.71 12.98
CA ALA A 82 -6.53 -13.85 12.60
C ALA A 82 -7.72 -14.07 13.54
N GLU A 83 -7.60 -13.71 14.81
CA GLU A 83 -8.68 -13.73 15.81
C GLU A 83 -9.62 -12.51 15.72
N GLY A 84 -9.37 -11.57 14.80
CA GLY A 84 -10.16 -10.34 14.66
C GLY A 84 -9.97 -9.36 15.82
N LYS A 85 -8.86 -9.45 16.55
CA LYS A 85 -8.55 -8.49 17.62
C LYS A 85 -8.14 -7.15 17.03
N ILE A 86 -8.43 -6.09 17.76
CA ILE A 86 -8.06 -4.73 17.39
C ILE A 86 -7.04 -4.15 18.39
N SER A 87 -6.14 -3.30 17.89
CA SER A 87 -5.25 -2.55 18.78
C SER A 87 -5.98 -1.34 19.36
N THR A 88 -6.24 -1.36 20.67
CA THR A 88 -6.90 -0.25 21.40
C THR A 88 -5.94 0.60 22.21
N LEU A 89 -4.67 0.17 22.32
CA LEU A 89 -3.63 0.84 23.09
C LEU A 89 -2.65 1.55 22.15
N PRO A 90 -2.07 2.68 22.58
CA PRO A 90 -1.01 3.34 21.82
C PRO A 90 0.23 2.44 21.71
N PRO A 91 1.06 2.62 20.66
CA PRO A 91 0.95 3.65 19.62
C PRO A 91 -0.14 3.37 18.57
N PHE A 92 -0.79 4.44 18.10
CA PHE A 92 -1.85 4.38 17.07
C PHE A 92 -1.32 4.54 15.63
N THR A 93 0.00 4.71 15.50
CA THR A 93 0.73 4.69 14.24
C THR A 93 1.87 3.69 14.34
N SER A 94 2.28 3.15 13.20
CA SER A 94 3.40 2.20 13.11
C SER A 94 4.16 2.42 11.82
N ARG A 95 5.47 2.21 11.90
CA ARG A 95 6.36 2.07 10.75
C ARG A 95 7.13 0.77 10.90
N GLN A 96 6.78 -0.21 10.07
CA GLN A 96 7.53 -1.47 9.95
C GLN A 96 8.44 -1.41 8.72
N THR A 97 9.54 -2.15 8.76
CA THR A 97 10.44 -2.29 7.61
C THR A 97 10.65 -3.76 7.34
N ILE A 98 10.43 -4.16 6.09
CA ILE A 98 10.70 -5.50 5.59
C ILE A 98 11.68 -5.43 4.41
N ARG A 99 12.23 -6.57 4.01
CA ARG A 99 13.07 -6.73 2.82
C ARG A 99 12.59 -7.90 1.97
N THR A 100 12.63 -7.72 0.66
CA THR A 100 12.36 -8.84 -0.25
C THR A 100 13.43 -9.92 -0.13
N GLN A 101 13.02 -11.18 -0.30
CA GLN A 101 13.90 -12.33 -0.30
C GLN A 101 14.66 -12.39 -1.63
N SER A 102 15.82 -11.73 -1.69
CA SER A 102 16.72 -11.72 -2.83
C SER A 102 18.16 -11.73 -2.32
N GLY A 103 18.97 -12.70 -2.79
CA GLY A 103 20.36 -12.83 -2.36
C GLY A 103 21.29 -11.75 -2.92
N ALA A 104 20.98 -11.21 -4.11
CA ALA A 104 21.84 -10.24 -4.79
C ALA A 104 21.36 -8.79 -4.62
N ALA A 105 20.05 -8.56 -4.53
CA ALA A 105 19.47 -7.22 -4.49
C ALA A 105 18.16 -7.21 -3.68
N PRO A 106 18.23 -7.27 -2.34
CA PRO A 106 17.05 -7.11 -1.50
C PRO A 106 16.51 -5.68 -1.62
N VAL A 107 15.20 -5.56 -1.80
CA VAL A 107 14.50 -4.28 -1.85
C VAL A 107 13.92 -3.99 -0.47
N THR A 108 14.18 -2.79 0.04
CA THR A 108 13.62 -2.35 1.33
C THR A 108 12.21 -1.82 1.12
N VAL A 109 11.28 -2.27 1.97
CA VAL A 109 9.89 -1.84 1.94
C VAL A 109 9.49 -1.35 3.33
N HIS A 110 8.99 -0.13 3.41
CA HIS A 110 8.45 0.48 4.61
C HIS A 110 6.92 0.41 4.60
N ILE A 111 6.35 -0.03 5.71
CA ILE A 111 4.90 -0.15 5.90
C ILE A 111 4.49 0.86 6.95
N TYR A 112 3.80 1.90 6.50
CA TYR A 112 3.22 2.93 7.37
C TYR A 112 1.76 2.56 7.63
N SER A 113 1.32 2.67 8.88
CA SER A 113 -0.03 2.30 9.27
C SER A 113 -0.54 3.23 10.35
N LYS A 114 -1.82 3.60 10.28
CA LYS A 114 -2.51 4.35 11.32
C LYS A 114 -3.88 3.72 11.63
N SER A 115 -4.31 3.82 12.89
CA SER A 115 -5.66 3.41 13.30
C SER A 115 -6.65 4.58 13.27
N GLU A 116 -7.96 4.28 13.38
CA GLU A 116 -9.03 5.27 13.55
C GLU A 116 -8.81 6.17 14.78
N SER A 117 -8.28 5.60 15.87
CA SER A 117 -8.01 6.32 17.12
C SER A 117 -6.81 7.28 17.02
N SER A 118 -6.06 7.25 15.92
CA SER A 118 -4.98 8.21 15.68
C SER A 118 -5.58 9.60 15.47
N LYS A 119 -5.52 10.43 16.52
CA LYS A 119 -5.95 11.85 16.46
C LYS A 119 -4.94 12.77 15.75
N TYR A 120 -3.89 12.25 15.13
CA TYR A 120 -2.76 13.08 14.72
C TYR A 120 -2.96 13.82 13.40
N GLY A 121 -2.74 15.13 13.48
CA GLY A 121 -2.66 16.06 12.35
C GLY A 121 -1.41 15.84 11.51
N GLU A 122 -1.60 15.98 10.20
CA GLU A 122 -0.73 16.48 9.11
C GLU A 122 0.80 16.21 9.07
N HIS A 123 1.46 15.64 10.08
CA HIS A 123 2.92 15.78 10.25
C HIS A 123 3.75 14.49 10.14
N GLU A 124 3.19 13.28 10.09
CA GLU A 124 4.00 12.04 9.99
C GLU A 124 4.26 11.54 8.57
N LEU A 125 3.49 12.02 7.58
CA LEU A 125 3.88 11.97 6.17
C LEU A 125 4.46 13.33 5.78
N SER A 126 5.48 13.82 6.51
CA SER A 126 6.21 15.04 6.17
C SER A 126 7.18 14.82 4.98
N PHE A 127 6.86 13.90 4.09
CA PHE A 127 7.53 13.81 2.80
C PHE A 127 6.81 14.78 1.88
N ILE A 128 7.55 15.71 1.26
CA ILE A 128 7.04 16.39 0.08
C ILE A 128 6.86 15.26 -0.94
N CYS A 129 5.62 14.92 -1.24
CA CYS A 129 5.28 13.78 -2.08
C CYS A 129 4.42 14.27 -3.24
N TYR A 130 4.69 13.79 -4.45
CA TYR A 130 3.75 13.94 -5.56
C TYR A 130 2.69 12.86 -5.42
N PHE A 131 1.41 13.19 -5.53
CA PHE A 131 0.32 12.23 -5.31
C PHE A 131 -0.52 12.03 -6.57
N TRP A 132 -0.83 10.78 -6.86
CA TRP A 132 -1.96 10.38 -7.69
C TRP A 132 -3.08 9.92 -6.77
N SER A 133 -4.16 10.71 -6.68
CA SER A 133 -5.35 10.41 -5.88
C SER A 133 -6.49 11.30 -6.34
N LYS A 134 -7.72 10.79 -6.26
CA LYS A 134 -8.91 11.66 -6.30
C LYS A 134 -8.88 12.54 -5.05
N SER A 135 -8.67 13.85 -5.19
CA SER A 135 -8.63 14.80 -4.07
C SER A 135 -9.52 16.01 -4.37
N THR A 136 -10.10 16.60 -3.33
CA THR A 136 -10.99 17.77 -3.44
C THR A 136 -10.37 19.04 -2.83
N GLY A 137 -9.04 19.19 -2.83
CA GLY A 137 -8.44 20.42 -2.32
C GLY A 137 -6.95 20.60 -2.57
N SER A 138 -6.52 21.86 -2.63
CA SER A 138 -5.11 22.22 -2.61
C SER A 138 -4.57 22.08 -1.18
N GLN A 139 -3.54 21.26 -1.01
CA GLN A 139 -2.74 21.21 0.21
C GLN A 139 -1.29 21.50 -0.17
N ARG A 140 -0.57 22.25 0.67
CA ARG A 140 0.73 22.87 0.30
C ARG A 140 1.82 21.89 -0.15
N HIS A 141 1.67 20.60 0.13
CA HIS A 141 2.67 19.55 -0.18
C HIS A 141 2.11 18.44 -1.08
N ILE A 142 0.91 18.61 -1.63
CA ILE A 142 0.28 17.63 -2.53
C ILE A 142 0.14 18.28 -3.90
N ARG A 143 0.85 17.74 -4.89
CA ARG A 143 0.67 18.11 -6.30
C ARG A 143 -0.12 17.02 -6.99
N LEU A 144 -1.23 17.41 -7.62
CA LEU A 144 -2.07 16.52 -8.42
C LEU A 144 -1.45 16.40 -9.82
N ILE A 145 -1.42 15.17 -10.32
CA ILE A 145 -1.00 14.88 -11.69
C ILE A 145 -2.18 15.20 -12.61
N LYS A 146 -1.87 15.74 -13.78
CA LYS A 146 -2.79 16.04 -14.86
C LYS A 146 -3.52 14.79 -15.34
N SER A 147 -4.81 14.93 -15.59
CA SER A 147 -5.61 13.92 -16.29
C SER A 147 -6.00 14.42 -17.69
N PRO A 148 -5.73 13.67 -18.77
CA PRO A 148 -5.02 12.38 -18.81
C PRO A 148 -3.50 12.54 -18.66
N ALA A 149 -2.85 11.58 -17.99
CA ALA A 149 -1.40 11.39 -18.00
C ALA A 149 -1.04 10.24 -18.94
N ALA A 150 0.01 10.36 -19.73
CA ALA A 150 0.45 9.28 -20.61
C ALA A 150 1.34 8.28 -19.86
N ILE A 151 1.00 6.99 -19.94
CA ILE A 151 1.82 5.85 -19.50
C ILE A 151 2.03 4.95 -20.72
N ASN A 152 3.25 4.87 -21.26
CA ASN A 152 3.59 4.07 -22.45
C ASN A 152 2.58 4.27 -23.60
N ASP A 153 2.33 5.53 -23.99
CA ASP A 153 1.38 5.92 -25.04
C ASP A 153 -0.11 5.60 -24.76
N HIS A 154 -0.44 5.14 -23.55
CA HIS A 154 -1.81 5.02 -23.06
C HIS A 154 -2.17 6.19 -22.13
N ASN A 155 -3.21 6.93 -22.47
CA ASN A 155 -3.74 7.99 -21.63
C ASN A 155 -4.49 7.40 -20.43
N THR A 156 -4.10 7.79 -19.23
CA THR A 156 -4.84 7.46 -18.01
C THR A 156 -6.16 8.23 -17.96
N ASN A 157 -7.12 7.64 -17.27
CA ASN A 157 -8.38 8.30 -16.96
C ASN A 157 -8.51 8.33 -15.43
N LEU A 158 -8.31 9.51 -14.83
CA LEU A 158 -8.38 9.67 -13.38
C LEU A 158 -9.71 9.19 -12.78
N GLU A 159 -10.82 9.25 -13.54
CA GLU A 159 -12.10 8.76 -13.03
C GLU A 159 -12.20 7.23 -13.00
N ALA A 160 -11.56 6.56 -13.94
CA ALA A 160 -11.52 5.10 -14.04
C ALA A 160 -10.34 4.48 -13.28
N ASP A 161 -9.30 5.26 -12.98
CA ASP A 161 -8.16 4.86 -12.17
C ASP A 161 -8.51 4.91 -10.67
N ILE A 162 -8.28 3.80 -9.99
CA ILE A 162 -8.55 3.67 -8.54
C ILE A 162 -7.27 3.47 -7.73
N THR A 163 -6.13 3.70 -8.34
CA THR A 163 -4.85 3.67 -7.66
C THR A 163 -4.64 4.93 -6.85
N ASN A 164 -4.05 4.78 -5.66
CA ASN A 164 -3.50 5.89 -4.92
C ASN A 164 -2.02 5.59 -4.68
N TRP A 165 -1.17 6.52 -5.08
CA TRP A 165 0.26 6.36 -4.94
C TRP A 165 0.97 7.71 -4.82
N ALA A 166 2.17 7.66 -4.29
CA ALA A 166 3.02 8.83 -4.11
C ALA A 166 4.49 8.52 -4.39
N VAL A 167 5.26 9.55 -4.73
CA VAL A 167 6.72 9.47 -4.85
C VAL A 167 7.38 10.57 -4.01
N SER A 168 8.52 10.27 -3.39
CA SER A 168 9.21 11.19 -2.46
C SER A 168 10.02 12.30 -3.16
N ASP A 169 10.13 13.46 -2.52
CA ASP A 169 11.02 14.56 -2.92
C ASP A 169 11.86 15.03 -1.70
N PRO A 170 13.20 14.83 -1.67
CA PRO A 170 14.05 14.20 -2.71
C PRO A 170 13.88 12.67 -2.80
N GLY A 171 14.28 12.10 -3.95
CA GLY A 171 13.66 10.89 -4.49
C GLY A 171 14.45 9.57 -4.46
N ASN A 172 13.82 8.53 -3.92
CA ASN A 172 14.10 7.10 -4.12
C ASN A 172 12.92 6.18 -3.74
N ILE A 173 11.82 6.75 -3.23
CA ILE A 173 10.71 5.99 -2.64
C ILE A 173 9.46 6.16 -3.50
N PHE A 174 8.87 5.01 -3.85
CA PHE A 174 7.51 4.92 -4.38
C PHE A 174 6.58 4.34 -3.32
N CYS A 175 5.44 4.96 -3.05
CA CYS A 175 4.45 4.49 -2.09
C CYS A 175 3.13 4.16 -2.78
N HIS A 176 2.61 2.97 -2.55
CA HIS A 176 1.19 2.68 -2.75
C HIS A 176 0.42 2.99 -1.46
N ILE A 177 -0.73 3.65 -1.58
CA ILE A 177 -1.58 4.06 -0.48
C ILE A 177 -2.94 3.36 -0.64
N ASP A 178 -3.46 2.77 0.43
CA ASP A 178 -4.71 2.00 0.39
C ASP A 178 -5.95 2.88 0.18
N LYS A 179 -5.89 4.13 0.66
CA LYS A 179 -6.99 5.08 0.59
C LYS A 179 -6.61 6.39 -0.12
N PRO A 180 -7.56 7.00 -0.87
CA PRO A 180 -7.36 8.32 -1.49
C PRO A 180 -7.23 9.40 -0.41
N TYR A 181 -6.44 10.43 -0.65
CA TYR A 181 -6.27 11.51 0.32
C TYR A 181 -7.49 12.44 0.35
N PHE A 182 -8.27 12.42 1.45
CA PHE A 182 -9.38 13.36 1.67
C PHE A 182 -9.19 14.19 2.94
N LYS A 183 -9.59 15.47 2.92
CA LYS A 183 -9.51 16.38 4.09
C LYS A 183 -10.18 15.84 5.35
N ASN A 184 -11.19 14.97 5.22
CA ASN A 184 -11.96 14.41 6.34
C ASN A 184 -11.45 13.03 6.82
N GLN A 185 -10.31 12.53 6.32
CA GLN A 185 -9.73 11.23 6.73
C GLN A 185 -9.07 11.21 8.11
N THR A 186 -9.35 12.19 8.96
CA THR A 186 -8.72 12.31 10.29
C THR A 186 -9.03 11.12 11.20
N ARG A 187 -10.10 10.36 10.95
CA ARG A 187 -10.56 9.23 11.78
C ARG A 187 -10.73 7.92 11.00
N GLU A 188 -9.98 7.73 9.93
CA GLU A 188 -10.01 6.46 9.21
C GLU A 188 -8.68 5.73 9.37
N PRO A 189 -8.69 4.40 9.56
CA PRO A 189 -7.47 3.61 9.43
C PRO A 189 -6.96 3.69 7.99
N ALA A 190 -5.65 3.73 7.83
CA ALA A 190 -5.00 3.79 6.52
C ALA A 190 -3.59 3.17 6.56
N MET A 191 -3.15 2.67 5.41
CA MET A 191 -1.85 2.04 5.20
C MET A 191 -1.16 2.62 3.95
N ALA A 192 0.16 2.78 4.03
CA ALA A 192 1.00 3.01 2.87
C ALA A 192 2.16 2.00 2.84
N ILE A 193 2.44 1.48 1.65
CA ILE A 193 3.54 0.55 1.37
C ILE A 193 4.52 1.27 0.46
N CYS A 194 5.66 1.61 1.02
CA CYS A 194 6.69 2.43 0.40
C CYS A 194 7.91 1.60 0.06
N ILE A 195 8.24 1.51 -1.23
CA ILE A 195 9.35 0.73 -1.78
C ILE A 195 10.51 1.68 -2.04
N ASP A 196 11.64 1.42 -1.40
CA ASP A 196 12.91 2.09 -1.68
C ASP A 196 13.56 1.41 -2.89
N ASN A 197 13.30 1.97 -4.07
CA ASN A 197 13.86 1.49 -5.32
C ASN A 197 13.88 2.61 -6.36
N ILE A 198 15.09 3.02 -6.74
CA ILE A 198 15.28 4.12 -7.68
C ILE A 198 14.61 3.89 -9.04
N ASN A 199 14.62 2.67 -9.56
CA ASN A 199 14.04 2.37 -10.88
C ASN A 199 12.51 2.47 -10.88
N ILE A 200 11.87 2.05 -9.79
CA ILE A 200 10.42 2.21 -9.61
C ILE A 200 10.09 3.69 -9.41
N PHE A 201 10.82 4.34 -8.51
CA PHE A 201 10.69 5.78 -8.26
C PHE A 201 10.76 6.58 -9.57
N THR A 202 11.83 6.44 -10.37
CA THR A 202 12.03 7.21 -11.61
C THR A 202 10.88 7.04 -12.61
N ARG A 203 10.28 5.85 -12.69
CA ARG A 203 9.12 5.59 -13.58
C ARG A 203 7.90 6.38 -13.13
N PHE A 204 7.58 6.32 -11.83
CA PHE A 204 6.42 7.03 -11.29
C PHE A 204 6.65 8.54 -11.18
N ASP A 205 7.90 8.98 -10.96
CA ASP A 205 8.29 10.38 -10.98
C ASP A 205 8.11 11.01 -12.37
N THR A 206 8.43 10.26 -13.43
CA THR A 206 8.15 10.69 -14.81
C THR A 206 6.65 10.90 -15.07
N ILE A 207 5.80 10.08 -14.46
CA ILE A 207 4.34 10.24 -14.53
C ILE A 207 3.92 11.45 -13.70
N ALA A 208 4.46 11.59 -12.48
CA ALA A 208 4.18 12.70 -11.56
C ALA A 208 4.59 14.08 -12.09
N ALA A 209 5.61 14.15 -12.94
CA ALA A 209 6.03 15.39 -13.60
C ALA A 209 4.97 15.98 -14.55
N GLN A 210 3.96 15.21 -14.95
CA GLN A 210 2.83 15.67 -15.75
C GLN A 210 1.82 16.41 -14.85
N LEU A 211 2.19 17.57 -14.31
CA LEU A 211 1.40 18.31 -13.33
C LEU A 211 0.21 19.07 -13.94
N GLU A 212 -0.87 19.18 -13.17
CA GLU A 212 -1.94 20.16 -13.42
C GLU A 212 -1.57 21.51 -12.77
N ASP A 213 -1.88 22.62 -13.46
CA ASP A 213 -1.81 23.95 -12.84
C ASP A 213 -2.83 24.02 -11.70
N CYS A 214 -2.38 24.38 -10.49
CA CYS A 214 -3.30 24.62 -9.38
C CYS A 214 -4.36 25.66 -9.80
N PRO A 215 -5.66 25.41 -9.57
CA PRO A 215 -6.68 26.44 -9.73
C PRO A 215 -6.27 27.66 -8.89
N LYS A 216 -6.23 28.83 -9.53
CA LYS A 216 -5.98 30.11 -8.85
C LYS A 216 -7.11 30.46 -7.89
#